data_AF-A0A7Y7B072-F1
#
_entry.id   AF-A0A7Y7B072-F1
#
_cell.length_a   1.000
_cell.length_b   1.000
_cell.length_c   1.000
_cell.angle_alpha   90.00
_cell.angle_beta   90.00
_cell.angle_gamma   90.00
#
_symmetry.space_group_name_H-M   'P 1'
#
loop_
_entity.id
_entity.type
_entity.pdbx_description
1 polymer ?
#
loop_
_entity_poly.entity_id
_entity_poly.type
_entity_poly.pdbx_seq_one_letter_code
_entity_poly.pdbx_strand_id
1 'polypeptide(L)'
;MTPSSAPPALGRFNAADDATALAALRTVCASDAWGKEVLAGRPYPDAEALYAASDAAVARLGPADLDEALAGHPPIGRPEPGDPGSAREQRGMAGAPAALRAEMLASNLAYQEKFGHVFLICATGRSAEEMLDAVRNRIDNSPQREREIVREELAKINRLRLARLAGTEGATVSTHILDTAAGRPAAGVAVALSVRDGSGTAWQPLGTSATDSDGRCKDLPALPAEAPHARLVFATEPCGAGFFPEVAVAFAVAPGEHYHVPLLLSPFGFSVYRGS
;
A
#
# COMPACT_ATOMS: atom_id res chain seq x y z
N MET A 1 -34.13 -0.04 2.74
CA MET A 1 -32.77 0.16 2.20
C MET A 1 -32.21 1.41 2.85
N THR A 2 -31.38 1.26 3.87
CA THR A 2 -30.61 2.36 4.45
C THR A 2 -29.61 2.85 3.39
N PRO A 3 -29.45 4.17 3.17
CA PRO A 3 -28.41 4.65 2.29
C PRO A 3 -27.07 4.21 2.88
N SER A 4 -26.30 3.44 2.11
CA SER A 4 -24.93 3.10 2.45
C SER A 4 -24.16 4.40 2.53
N SER A 5 -23.85 4.87 3.74
CA SER A 5 -23.05 6.09 3.92
C SER A 5 -21.67 5.85 3.34
N ALA A 6 -21.21 6.74 2.47
CA ALA A 6 -19.85 6.73 1.95
C ALA A 6 -18.83 6.60 3.11
N PRO A 7 -17.74 5.84 2.94
CA PRO A 7 -16.69 5.76 3.95
C PRO A 7 -16.23 7.17 4.39
N PRO A 8 -15.83 7.39 5.64
CA PRO A 8 -15.43 8.72 6.13
C PRO A 8 -14.34 9.40 5.28
N ALA A 9 -13.48 8.63 4.61
CA ALA A 9 -12.48 9.16 3.68
C ALA A 9 -13.07 9.58 2.33
N LEU A 10 -13.96 8.78 1.73
CA LEU A 10 -14.70 9.18 0.52
C LEU A 10 -15.58 10.42 0.76
N GLY A 11 -16.23 10.50 1.92
CA GLY A 11 -16.99 11.70 2.33
C GLY A 11 -16.12 12.96 2.38
N ARG A 12 -14.89 12.84 2.90
CA ARG A 12 -13.90 13.94 2.89
C ARG A 12 -13.48 14.32 1.46
N PHE A 13 -13.24 13.34 0.59
CA PHE A 13 -12.91 13.61 -0.81
C PHE A 13 -14.06 14.33 -1.56
N ASN A 14 -15.30 13.92 -1.32
CA ASN A 14 -16.48 14.56 -1.91
C ASN A 14 -16.68 16.01 -1.42
N ALA A 15 -16.34 16.30 -0.15
CA ALA A 15 -16.53 17.61 0.46
C ALA A 15 -15.34 18.58 0.30
N ALA A 16 -14.17 18.08 -0.11
CA ALA A 16 -12.97 18.90 -0.31
C ALA A 16 -13.15 19.89 -1.47
N ASP A 17 -12.50 21.05 -1.39
CA ASP A 17 -12.41 21.98 -2.51
C ASP A 17 -11.69 21.34 -3.72
N ASP A 18 -11.90 21.90 -4.90
CA ASP A 18 -11.39 21.36 -6.16
C ASP A 18 -9.86 21.23 -6.18
N ALA A 19 -9.13 22.19 -5.59
CA ALA A 19 -7.67 22.17 -5.59
C ALA A 19 -7.15 21.02 -4.70
N THR A 20 -7.73 20.86 -3.51
CA THR A 20 -7.40 19.78 -2.58
C THR A 20 -7.72 18.41 -3.16
N ALA A 21 -8.90 18.24 -3.76
CA ALA A 21 -9.30 16.97 -4.36
C ALA A 21 -8.47 16.63 -5.60
N LEU A 22 -8.15 17.61 -6.45
CA LEU A 22 -7.28 17.38 -7.61
C LEU A 22 -5.86 17.02 -7.19
N ALA A 23 -5.33 17.63 -6.12
CA ALA A 23 -4.03 17.25 -5.55
C ALA A 23 -4.04 15.79 -5.07
N ALA A 24 -5.13 15.33 -4.43
CA ALA A 24 -5.29 13.94 -4.05
C ALA A 24 -5.35 13.00 -5.27
N LEU A 25 -6.10 13.37 -6.32
CA LEU A 25 -6.19 12.61 -7.57
C LEU A 25 -4.85 12.52 -8.31
N ARG A 26 -3.99 13.55 -8.24
CA ARG A 26 -2.63 13.51 -8.80
C ARG A 26 -1.73 12.47 -8.16
N THR A 27 -2.01 12.06 -6.91
CA THR A 27 -1.30 10.93 -6.28
C THR A 27 -1.75 9.57 -6.81
N VAL A 28 -2.92 9.50 -7.46
CA VAL A 28 -3.47 8.30 -8.07
C VAL A 28 -2.91 8.13 -9.47
N CYS A 29 -3.07 9.15 -10.32
CA CYS A 29 -2.69 9.14 -11.72
C CYS A 29 -2.16 10.53 -12.12
N ALA A 30 -1.05 10.56 -12.87
CA ALA A 30 -0.41 11.79 -13.29
C ALA A 30 -1.19 12.56 -14.37
N SER A 31 -2.12 11.90 -15.08
CA SER A 31 -2.87 12.55 -16.16
C SER A 31 -3.82 13.63 -15.62
N ASP A 32 -3.62 14.86 -16.10
CA ASP A 32 -4.46 16.00 -15.75
C ASP A 32 -5.88 15.85 -16.33
N ALA A 33 -6.01 15.25 -17.52
CA ALA A 33 -7.30 14.98 -18.16
C ALA A 33 -8.13 13.98 -17.32
N TRP A 34 -7.51 12.87 -16.91
CA TRP A 34 -8.15 11.90 -16.01
C TRP A 34 -8.56 12.55 -14.69
N GLY A 35 -7.66 13.34 -14.08
CA GLY A 35 -7.91 13.99 -12.79
C GLY A 35 -9.10 14.95 -12.83
N LYS A 36 -9.18 15.79 -13.88
CA LYS A 36 -10.31 16.71 -14.08
C LYS A 36 -11.63 15.98 -14.28
N GLU A 37 -11.60 14.87 -15.01
CA GLU A 37 -12.82 14.10 -15.29
C GLU A 37 -13.38 13.42 -14.04
N VAL A 38 -12.51 12.80 -13.23
CA VAL A 38 -12.90 12.21 -11.94
C VAL A 38 -13.31 13.30 -10.94
N LEU A 39 -12.66 14.46 -10.95
CA LEU A 39 -13.05 15.58 -10.10
C LEU A 39 -14.47 16.07 -10.40
N ALA A 40 -14.81 16.20 -11.69
CA ALA A 40 -16.12 16.66 -12.17
C ALA A 40 -17.26 15.66 -11.89
N GLY A 41 -16.93 14.38 -11.66
CA GLY A 41 -17.91 13.35 -11.31
C GLY A 41 -18.38 13.38 -9.85
N ARG A 42 -17.79 14.21 -8.99
CA ARG A 42 -18.20 14.34 -7.59
C ARG A 42 -19.59 14.99 -7.47
N PRO A 43 -20.36 14.65 -6.41
CA PRO A 43 -20.04 13.69 -5.36
C PRO A 43 -20.34 12.24 -5.76
N TYR A 44 -19.48 11.32 -5.34
CA TYR A 44 -19.68 9.88 -5.53
C TYR A 44 -20.49 9.27 -4.37
N PRO A 45 -21.53 8.47 -4.65
CA PRO A 45 -22.36 7.85 -3.59
C PRO A 45 -21.60 6.79 -2.79
N ASP A 46 -20.71 6.04 -3.45
CA ASP A 46 -19.90 4.98 -2.87
C ASP A 46 -18.57 4.83 -3.64
N ALA A 47 -17.69 3.95 -3.15
CA ALA A 47 -16.37 3.75 -3.75
C ALA A 47 -16.45 3.07 -5.12
N GLU A 48 -17.43 2.19 -5.35
CA GLU A 48 -17.61 1.55 -6.65
C GLU A 48 -17.99 2.56 -7.74
N ALA A 49 -18.81 3.56 -7.42
CA ALA A 49 -19.10 4.66 -8.34
C ALA A 49 -17.85 5.49 -8.69
N LEU A 50 -16.97 5.74 -7.71
CA LEU A 50 -15.68 6.39 -7.94
C LEU A 50 -14.77 5.54 -8.85
N TYR A 51 -14.70 4.22 -8.62
CA TYR A 51 -13.91 3.30 -9.45
C TYR A 51 -14.45 3.21 -10.88
N ALA A 52 -15.76 3.09 -11.04
CA ALA A 52 -16.40 3.05 -12.35
C ALA A 52 -16.14 4.34 -13.14
N ALA A 53 -16.20 5.51 -12.48
CA ALA A 53 -15.87 6.78 -13.11
C ALA A 53 -14.38 6.85 -13.50
N SER A 54 -13.48 6.36 -12.65
CA SER A 54 -12.05 6.28 -12.96
C SER A 54 -11.75 5.41 -14.17
N ASP A 55 -12.34 4.22 -14.24
CA ASP A 55 -12.15 3.30 -15.36
C ASP A 55 -12.67 3.90 -16.67
N ALA A 56 -13.84 4.54 -16.61
CA ALA A 56 -14.43 5.22 -17.75
C ALA A 56 -13.55 6.38 -18.24
N ALA A 57 -12.93 7.13 -17.32
CA ALA A 57 -11.98 8.18 -17.66
C ALA A 57 -10.71 7.61 -18.31
N VAL A 58 -10.14 6.52 -17.78
CA VAL A 58 -8.98 5.84 -18.39
C VAL A 58 -9.31 5.34 -19.81
N ALA A 59 -10.51 4.79 -20.01
CA ALA A 59 -10.94 4.32 -21.33
C ALA A 59 -11.05 5.46 -22.36
N ARG A 60 -11.32 6.69 -21.92
CA ARG A 60 -11.46 7.88 -22.78
C ARG A 60 -10.17 8.66 -23.03
N LEU A 61 -9.09 8.41 -22.27
CA LEU A 61 -7.85 9.18 -22.44
C LEU A 61 -7.35 9.15 -23.88
N GLY A 62 -6.99 10.31 -24.43
CA GLY A 62 -6.30 10.39 -25.70
C GLY A 62 -4.89 9.78 -25.61
N PRO A 63 -4.18 9.61 -26.74
CA PRO A 63 -2.81 9.13 -26.72
C PRO A 63 -1.88 9.98 -25.85
N ALA A 64 -1.96 11.30 -25.95
CA ALA A 64 -1.12 12.21 -25.17
C ALA A 64 -1.42 12.15 -23.66
N ASP A 65 -2.70 12.06 -23.28
CA ASP A 65 -3.10 11.98 -21.87
C ASP A 65 -2.71 10.62 -21.26
N LEU A 66 -2.73 9.55 -22.07
CA LEU A 66 -2.22 8.25 -21.66
C LEU A 66 -0.70 8.30 -21.49
N ASP A 67 0.03 8.89 -22.43
CA ASP A 67 1.49 9.04 -22.33
C ASP A 67 1.88 9.87 -21.09
N GLU A 68 1.12 10.93 -20.77
CA GLU A 68 1.26 11.71 -19.52
C GLU A 68 1.03 10.84 -18.28
N ALA A 69 -0.03 10.03 -18.25
CA ALA A 69 -0.27 9.09 -17.15
C ALA A 69 0.93 8.16 -16.95
N LEU A 70 1.45 7.58 -18.04
CA LEU A 70 2.57 6.63 -18.03
C LEU A 70 3.88 7.27 -17.58
N ALA A 71 4.13 8.52 -17.94
CA ALA A 71 5.31 9.26 -17.52
C ALA A 71 5.40 9.43 -16.00
N GLY A 72 4.26 9.38 -15.29
CA GLY A 72 4.21 9.42 -13.83
C GLY A 72 4.45 8.07 -13.14
N HIS A 73 4.77 7.00 -13.87
CA HIS A 73 5.04 5.68 -13.29
C HIS A 73 6.53 5.33 -13.34
N PRO A 74 7.14 4.95 -12.20
CA PRO A 74 8.52 4.48 -12.18
C PRO A 74 8.66 3.07 -12.77
N PRO A 75 9.79 2.74 -13.41
CA PRO A 75 10.04 1.41 -13.96
C PRO A 75 10.02 0.29 -12.90
N ILE A 76 9.60 -0.92 -13.30
CA ILE A 76 9.56 -2.08 -12.40
C ILE A 76 10.96 -2.41 -11.85
N GLY A 77 11.06 -2.49 -10.52
CA GLY A 77 12.32 -2.77 -9.80
C GLY A 77 13.17 -1.51 -9.54
N ARG A 78 12.66 -0.33 -9.85
CA ARG A 78 13.29 0.97 -9.57
C ARG A 78 12.24 1.96 -9.04
N PRO A 79 11.69 1.73 -7.84
CA PRO A 79 10.73 2.66 -7.26
C PRO A 79 11.38 4.04 -7.09
N GLU A 80 10.57 5.09 -7.23
CA GLU A 80 11.04 6.45 -7.03
C GLU A 80 11.44 6.68 -5.56
N PRO A 81 12.63 7.24 -5.30
CA PRO A 81 13.02 7.61 -3.94
C PRO A 81 12.01 8.59 -3.35
N GLY A 82 11.40 8.23 -2.21
CA GLY A 82 10.39 9.07 -1.57
C GLY A 82 8.95 8.86 -2.07
N ASP A 83 8.70 7.84 -2.91
CA ASP A 83 7.35 7.35 -3.23
C ASP A 83 7.09 5.97 -2.57
N PRO A 84 6.55 5.95 -1.34
CA PRO A 84 6.16 4.70 -0.67
C PRO A 84 5.09 3.91 -1.44
N GLY A 85 4.30 4.57 -2.29
CA GLY A 85 3.26 3.95 -3.10
C GLY A 85 3.86 2.99 -4.12
N SER A 86 4.78 3.49 -4.93
CA SER A 86 5.52 2.67 -5.90
C SER A 86 6.29 1.52 -5.24
N ALA A 87 7.02 1.79 -4.15
CA ALA A 87 7.78 0.77 -3.45
C ALA A 87 6.90 -0.40 -2.94
N ARG A 88 5.70 -0.09 -2.44
CA ARG A 88 4.71 -1.08 -1.98
C ARG A 88 4.09 -1.87 -3.12
N GLU A 89 3.72 -1.18 -4.20
CA GLU A 89 3.10 -1.80 -5.38
C GLU A 89 4.06 -2.80 -6.02
N GLN A 90 5.35 -2.48 -6.06
CA GLN A 90 6.38 -3.33 -6.66
C GLN A 90 7.16 -4.17 -5.65
N ARG A 91 6.61 -4.41 -4.44
CA ARG A 91 7.30 -5.15 -3.37
C ARG A 91 7.76 -6.55 -3.77
N GLY A 92 7.13 -7.17 -4.78
CA GLY A 92 7.56 -8.46 -5.31
C GLY A 92 8.98 -8.44 -5.87
N MET A 93 9.50 -7.27 -6.27
CA MET A 93 10.89 -7.08 -6.69
C MET A 93 11.87 -6.94 -5.51
N ALA A 94 11.36 -6.66 -4.30
CA ALA A 94 12.18 -6.56 -3.10
C ALA A 94 12.77 -7.95 -2.78
N GLY A 95 14.09 -8.03 -2.61
CA GLY A 95 14.76 -9.30 -2.33
C GLY A 95 15.00 -10.22 -3.55
N ALA A 96 14.52 -9.88 -4.75
CA ALA A 96 14.78 -10.66 -5.96
C ALA A 96 16.28 -10.91 -6.22
N PRO A 97 16.72 -12.04 -6.78
CA PRO A 97 18.14 -12.27 -7.07
C PRO A 97 18.74 -11.20 -8.00
N ALA A 98 20.03 -10.92 -7.85
CA ALA A 98 20.72 -9.90 -8.66
C ALA A 98 20.61 -10.16 -10.17
N ALA A 99 20.67 -11.42 -10.60
CA ALA A 99 20.50 -11.82 -11.99
C ALA A 99 19.09 -11.48 -12.52
N LEU A 100 18.04 -11.78 -11.74
CA LEU A 100 16.66 -11.46 -12.12
C LEU A 100 16.45 -9.94 -12.20
N ARG A 101 17.00 -9.17 -11.26
CA ARG A 101 16.95 -7.70 -11.32
C ARG A 101 17.64 -7.14 -12.57
N ALA A 102 18.79 -7.69 -12.95
CA ALA A 102 19.49 -7.29 -14.17
C ALA A 102 18.66 -7.61 -15.43
N GLU A 103 17.97 -8.74 -15.44
CA GLU A 103 17.11 -9.12 -16.55
C GLU A 103 15.84 -8.27 -16.66
N MET A 104 15.20 -7.98 -15.53
CA MET A 104 14.08 -7.04 -15.48
C MET A 104 14.50 -5.65 -15.99
N LEU A 105 15.69 -5.19 -15.63
CA LEU A 105 16.23 -3.94 -16.15
C LEU A 105 16.40 -3.97 -17.68
N ALA A 106 17.04 -5.01 -18.21
CA ALA A 106 17.23 -5.15 -19.65
C ALA A 106 15.88 -5.19 -20.39
N SER A 107 14.90 -5.92 -19.84
CA SER A 107 13.56 -6.04 -20.41
C SER A 107 12.80 -4.72 -20.39
N ASN A 108 12.88 -3.94 -19.29
CA ASN A 108 12.29 -2.61 -19.22
C ASN A 108 12.88 -1.65 -20.26
N LEU A 109 14.19 -1.68 -20.47
CA LEU A 109 14.87 -0.82 -21.45
C LEU A 109 14.44 -1.18 -22.88
N ALA A 110 14.45 -2.48 -23.23
CA ALA A 110 13.99 -2.95 -24.54
C ALA A 110 12.51 -2.60 -24.79
N TYR A 111 11.68 -2.72 -23.76
CA TYR A 111 10.27 -2.34 -23.83
C TYR A 111 10.09 -0.84 -24.08
N GLN A 112 10.82 0.01 -23.35
CA GLN A 112 10.79 1.46 -23.54
C GLN A 112 11.28 1.87 -24.93
N GLU A 113 12.34 1.24 -25.43
CA GLU A 113 12.85 1.48 -26.78
C GLU A 113 11.79 1.14 -27.86
N LYS A 114 11.07 0.03 -27.70
CA LYS A 114 10.06 -0.41 -28.66
C LYS A 114 8.77 0.42 -28.61
N PHE A 115 8.24 0.68 -27.42
CA PHE A 115 6.89 1.26 -27.26
C PHE A 115 6.91 2.76 -26.93
N GLY A 116 8.07 3.32 -26.57
CA GLY A 116 8.22 4.74 -26.24
C GLY A 116 7.72 5.14 -24.85
N HIS A 117 7.35 4.17 -24.01
CA HIS A 117 6.87 4.40 -22.65
C HIS A 117 7.30 3.27 -21.70
N VAL A 118 7.17 3.51 -20.40
CA VAL A 118 7.50 2.51 -19.36
C VAL A 118 6.65 1.24 -19.52
N PHE A 119 7.21 0.09 -19.14
CA PHE A 119 6.44 -1.13 -18.95
C PHE A 119 5.50 -0.96 -17.76
N LEU A 120 4.21 -0.83 -18.05
CA LEU A 120 3.19 -0.67 -17.02
C LEU A 120 2.53 -2.01 -16.70
N ILE A 121 2.47 -2.35 -15.42
CA ILE A 121 1.74 -3.51 -14.90
C ILE A 121 1.27 -3.22 -13.47
N CYS A 122 0.06 -3.68 -13.13
CA CYS A 122 -0.39 -3.74 -11.75
C CYS A 122 0.42 -4.82 -11.02
N ALA A 123 1.54 -4.39 -10.43
CA ALA A 123 2.53 -5.24 -9.76
C ALA A 123 2.08 -5.77 -8.39
N THR A 124 1.06 -5.16 -7.79
CA THR A 124 0.58 -5.53 -6.44
C THR A 124 0.20 -7.01 -6.39
N GLY A 125 0.86 -7.75 -5.52
CA GLY A 125 0.60 -9.18 -5.31
C GLY A 125 1.37 -10.12 -6.25
N ARG A 126 2.13 -9.60 -7.21
CA ARG A 126 2.95 -10.41 -8.12
C ARG A 126 4.35 -10.64 -7.59
N SER A 127 4.95 -11.78 -7.93
CA SER A 127 6.37 -12.05 -7.71
C SER A 127 7.26 -11.36 -8.75
N ALA A 128 8.57 -11.33 -8.51
CA ALA A 128 9.54 -10.80 -9.46
C ALA A 128 9.54 -11.57 -10.79
N GLU A 129 9.42 -12.90 -10.71
CA GLU A 129 9.36 -13.82 -11.85
C GLU A 129 8.09 -13.57 -12.68
N GLU A 130 6.93 -13.44 -12.04
CA GLU A 130 5.66 -13.16 -12.73
C GLU A 130 5.70 -11.80 -13.46
N MET A 131 6.32 -10.79 -12.86
CA MET A 131 6.51 -9.49 -13.52
C MET A 131 7.46 -9.60 -14.72
N LEU A 132 8.53 -10.38 -14.60
CA LEU A 132 9.49 -10.59 -15.69
C LEU A 132 8.86 -11.37 -16.85
N ASP A 133 8.10 -12.41 -16.56
CA ASP A 133 7.38 -13.17 -17.57
C ASP A 133 6.32 -12.32 -18.26
N ALA A 134 5.66 -11.41 -17.53
CA ALA A 134 4.71 -10.48 -18.12
C ALA A 134 5.35 -9.55 -19.16
N VAL A 135 6.54 -8.98 -18.90
CA VAL A 135 7.22 -8.13 -19.91
C VAL A 135 7.68 -8.96 -21.10
N ARG A 136 8.20 -10.16 -20.88
CA ARG A 136 8.59 -11.09 -21.96
C ARG A 136 7.41 -11.47 -22.86
N ASN A 137 6.25 -11.75 -22.29
CA ASN A 137 5.06 -12.11 -23.05
C ASN A 137 4.44 -10.93 -23.82
N ARG A 138 4.73 -9.70 -23.40
CA ARG A 138 4.18 -8.47 -23.99
C ARG A 138 5.12 -7.79 -24.98
N ILE A 139 6.42 -8.08 -24.91
CA ILE A 139 7.42 -7.39 -25.73
C ILE A 139 7.15 -7.52 -27.23
N ASP A 140 6.55 -8.62 -27.68
CA ASP A 140 6.27 -8.88 -29.10
C ASP A 140 4.92 -8.36 -29.59
N ASN A 141 4.11 -7.74 -28.72
CA ASN A 141 2.82 -7.18 -29.11
C ASN A 141 2.95 -6.06 -30.15
N SER A 142 1.87 -5.83 -30.90
CA SER A 142 1.72 -4.61 -31.69
C SER A 142 1.53 -3.40 -30.75
N PRO A 143 1.97 -2.19 -31.14
CA PRO A 143 1.77 -0.99 -30.32
C PRO A 143 0.31 -0.72 -29.96
N GLN A 144 -0.63 -1.04 -30.85
CA GLN A 144 -2.06 -0.88 -30.61
C GLN A 144 -2.55 -1.83 -29.53
N ARG A 145 -2.19 -3.13 -29.63
CA ARG A 145 -2.56 -4.13 -28.63
C ARG A 145 -1.95 -3.82 -27.27
N GLU A 146 -0.69 -3.39 -27.27
CA GLU A 146 -0.01 -3.05 -26.02
C GLU A 146 -0.66 -1.84 -25.33
N ARG A 147 -1.10 -0.84 -26.09
CA ARG A 147 -1.84 0.30 -25.52
C ARG A 147 -3.16 -0.10 -24.87
N GLU A 148 -3.87 -1.10 -25.40
CA GLU A 148 -5.08 -1.63 -24.76
C GLU A 148 -4.75 -2.27 -23.40
N ILE A 149 -3.73 -3.13 -23.37
CA ILE A 149 -3.25 -3.79 -22.15
C ILE A 149 -2.81 -2.74 -21.11
N VAL A 150 -2.07 -1.73 -21.55
CA VAL A 150 -1.60 -0.64 -20.68
C VAL A 150 -2.77 0.11 -20.03
N ARG A 151 -3.87 0.36 -20.74
CA ARG A 151 -5.07 0.97 -20.15
C ARG A 151 -5.71 0.08 -19.10
N GLU A 152 -5.80 -1.23 -19.36
CA GLU A 152 -6.30 -2.20 -18.38
C GLU A 152 -5.43 -2.23 -17.12
N GLU A 153 -4.10 -2.23 -17.27
CA GLU A 153 -3.17 -2.20 -16.14
C GLU A 153 -3.23 -0.86 -15.38
N LEU A 154 -3.36 0.28 -16.08
CA LEU A 154 -3.54 1.59 -15.47
C LEU A 154 -4.84 1.67 -14.66
N ALA A 155 -5.95 1.15 -15.20
CA ALA A 155 -7.23 1.09 -14.48
C ALA A 155 -7.11 0.26 -13.18
N LYS A 156 -6.43 -0.90 -13.23
CA LYS A 156 -6.16 -1.72 -12.03
C LYS A 156 -5.35 -0.95 -10.98
N ILE A 157 -4.30 -0.23 -11.40
CA ILE A 157 -3.47 0.57 -10.49
C ILE A 157 -4.29 1.72 -9.88
N ASN A 158 -5.05 2.44 -10.71
CA ASN A 158 -5.90 3.55 -10.26
C ASN A 158 -6.93 3.07 -9.25
N ARG A 159 -7.58 1.92 -9.46
CA ARG A 159 -8.51 1.32 -8.50
C ARG A 159 -7.85 1.06 -7.14
N LEU A 160 -6.65 0.46 -7.11
CA LEU A 160 -5.91 0.22 -5.86
C LEU A 160 -5.59 1.53 -5.13
N ARG A 161 -5.12 2.54 -5.86
CA ARG A 161 -4.77 3.84 -5.27
C ARG A 161 -6.01 4.62 -4.81
N LEU A 162 -7.12 4.55 -5.57
CA LEU A 162 -8.41 5.12 -5.17
C LEU A 162 -8.99 4.39 -3.95
N ALA A 163 -8.77 3.09 -3.80
CA ALA A 163 -9.21 2.37 -2.62
C ALA A 163 -8.56 2.90 -1.34
N ARG A 164 -7.29 3.29 -1.40
CA ARG A 164 -6.60 3.98 -0.29
C ARG A 164 -7.19 5.36 -0.05
N LEU A 165 -7.36 6.15 -1.11
CA LEU A 165 -7.91 7.50 -1.05
C LEU A 165 -9.33 7.51 -0.46
N ALA A 166 -10.18 6.60 -0.91
CA ALA A 166 -11.56 6.42 -0.44
C ALA A 166 -11.63 5.76 0.95
N GLY A 167 -10.50 5.31 1.49
CA GLY A 167 -10.43 4.59 2.78
C GLY A 167 -11.24 3.32 2.77
N THR A 168 -11.11 2.53 1.71
CA THR A 168 -11.67 1.17 1.61
C THR A 168 -10.59 0.09 1.68
N GLU A 169 -9.32 0.45 1.49
CA GLU A 169 -8.18 -0.43 1.80
C GLU A 169 -7.78 -0.27 3.27
N GLY A 170 -7.75 -1.38 4.00
CA GLY A 170 -7.27 -1.43 5.37
C GLY A 170 -5.79 -1.09 5.50
N ALA A 171 -5.38 -0.52 6.62
CA ALA A 171 -3.96 -0.39 6.92
C ALA A 171 -3.36 -1.75 7.32
N THR A 172 -2.05 -1.93 7.18
CA THR A 172 -1.38 -3.16 7.61
C THR A 172 -0.40 -2.86 8.73
N VAL A 173 -0.16 -3.84 9.59
CA VAL A 173 0.76 -3.70 10.72
C VAL A 173 1.71 -4.88 10.75
N SER A 174 3.00 -4.59 10.92
CA SER A 174 4.02 -5.59 11.23
C SER A 174 4.78 -5.16 12.48
N THR A 175 5.37 -6.13 13.16
CA THR A 175 6.21 -5.86 14.33
C THR A 175 7.42 -6.79 14.35
N HIS A 176 8.44 -6.37 15.08
CA HIS A 176 9.51 -7.26 15.51
C HIS A 176 9.90 -6.91 16.94
N ILE A 177 10.43 -7.88 17.67
CA ILE A 177 10.91 -7.70 19.04
C ILE A 177 12.39 -8.09 19.09
N LEU A 178 13.22 -7.15 19.54
CA LEU A 178 14.65 -7.36 19.76
C LEU A 178 14.96 -7.23 21.25
N ASP A 179 15.50 -8.29 21.86
CA ASP A 179 16.13 -8.20 23.17
C ASP A 179 17.51 -7.57 23.01
N THR A 180 17.60 -6.31 23.41
CA THR A 180 18.81 -5.49 23.30
C THR A 180 19.85 -5.83 24.36
N ALA A 181 19.47 -6.47 25.47
CA ALA A 181 20.42 -6.91 26.49
C ALA A 181 21.14 -8.20 26.07
N ALA A 182 20.41 -9.13 25.46
CA ALA A 182 20.98 -10.37 24.91
C ALA A 182 21.46 -10.23 23.45
N GLY A 183 21.12 -9.14 22.78
CA GLY A 183 21.49 -8.87 21.39
C GLY A 183 20.86 -9.85 20.39
N ARG A 184 19.64 -10.36 20.66
CA ARG A 184 18.99 -11.39 19.85
C ARG A 184 17.48 -11.15 19.72
N PRO A 185 16.83 -11.69 18.67
CA PRO A 185 15.39 -11.61 18.55
C PRO A 185 14.67 -12.32 19.71
N ALA A 186 13.55 -11.74 20.16
CA ALA A 186 12.69 -12.38 21.15
C ALA A 186 11.63 -13.22 20.43
N ALA A 187 11.86 -14.53 20.37
CA ALA A 187 10.97 -15.50 19.72
C ALA A 187 9.87 -16.01 20.66
N GLY A 188 8.72 -16.41 20.10
CA GLY A 188 7.61 -16.99 20.84
C GLY A 188 6.82 -16.01 21.72
N VAL A 189 7.01 -14.70 21.53
CA VAL A 189 6.32 -13.65 22.28
C VAL A 189 4.93 -13.47 21.71
N ALA A 190 3.90 -13.66 22.53
CA ALA A 190 2.52 -13.44 22.11
C ALA A 190 2.26 -11.94 21.91
N VAL A 191 1.59 -11.62 20.80
CA VAL A 191 1.21 -10.26 20.41
C VAL A 191 -0.28 -10.21 20.12
N ALA A 192 -1.01 -9.33 20.79
CA ALA A 192 -2.42 -9.07 20.53
C ALA A 192 -2.60 -7.72 19.81
N LEU A 193 -3.49 -7.69 18.83
CA LEU A 193 -3.85 -6.50 18.07
C LEU A 193 -5.30 -6.10 18.37
N SER A 194 -5.52 -4.82 18.61
CA SER A 194 -6.84 -4.23 18.81
C SER A 194 -6.98 -2.89 18.09
N VAL A 195 -8.21 -2.49 17.81
CA VAL A 195 -8.55 -1.20 17.17
C VAL A 195 -9.59 -0.44 17.98
N ARG A 196 -9.74 0.86 17.74
CA ARG A 196 -10.82 1.68 18.32
C ARG A 196 -11.16 2.88 17.46
N ASP A 197 -12.41 3.31 17.52
CA ASP A 197 -12.98 4.36 16.66
C ASP A 197 -12.70 5.80 17.12
N GLY A 198 -12.06 6.00 18.27
CA GLY A 198 -11.78 7.34 18.79
C GLY A 198 -11.07 7.35 20.14
N SER A 199 -10.65 8.53 20.58
CA SER A 199 -10.09 8.69 21.92
C SER A 199 -11.17 8.42 22.97
N GLY A 200 -10.95 7.41 23.82
CA GLY A 200 -11.86 7.07 24.93
C GLY A 200 -12.90 5.99 24.62
N THR A 201 -12.95 5.46 23.40
CA THR A 201 -13.75 4.26 23.11
C THR A 201 -13.01 2.99 23.54
N ALA A 202 -13.79 1.93 23.81
CA ALA A 202 -13.24 0.63 24.18
C ALA A 202 -12.43 0.02 23.02
N TRP A 203 -11.34 -0.65 23.37
CA TRP A 203 -10.54 -1.40 22.40
C TRP A 203 -11.29 -2.66 21.97
N GLN A 204 -11.41 -2.86 20.66
CA GLN A 204 -11.98 -4.06 20.07
C GLN A 204 -10.85 -4.99 19.61
N PRO A 205 -10.82 -6.26 20.04
CA PRO A 205 -9.80 -7.21 19.61
C PRO A 205 -9.96 -7.51 18.11
N LEU A 206 -8.84 -7.51 17.39
CA LEU A 206 -8.81 -7.78 15.95
C LEU A 206 -8.14 -9.13 15.65
N GLY A 207 -7.11 -9.50 16.40
CA GLY A 207 -6.44 -10.78 16.26
C GLY A 207 -5.21 -10.91 17.15
N THR A 208 -4.55 -12.06 17.09
CA THR A 208 -3.34 -12.39 17.82
C THR A 208 -2.32 -13.05 16.90
N SER A 209 -1.04 -12.96 17.28
CA SER A 209 0.10 -13.60 16.63
C SER A 209 1.16 -13.95 17.69
N ALA A 210 2.22 -14.64 17.29
CA ALA A 210 3.42 -14.83 18.09
C ALA A 210 4.67 -14.56 17.24
N THR A 211 5.73 -14.07 17.87
CA THR A 211 6.98 -13.80 17.14
C THR A 211 7.66 -15.08 16.66
N ASP A 212 8.14 -15.07 15.42
CA ASP A 212 8.94 -16.15 14.82
C ASP A 212 10.39 -16.18 15.37
N SER A 213 11.23 -17.05 14.82
CA SER A 213 12.66 -17.15 15.21
C SER A 213 13.46 -15.88 14.97
N ASP A 214 13.00 -15.01 14.07
CA ASP A 214 13.59 -13.69 13.80
C ASP A 214 12.91 -12.59 14.63
N GLY A 215 12.06 -12.97 15.60
CA GLY A 215 11.36 -12.06 16.48
C GLY A 215 10.22 -11.30 15.80
N ARG A 216 9.72 -11.75 14.64
CA ARG A 216 8.75 -11.01 13.81
C ARG A 216 7.35 -11.61 13.88
N CYS A 217 6.33 -10.75 13.77
CA CYS A 217 4.96 -11.16 13.43
C CYS A 217 4.66 -10.72 12.00
N LYS A 218 4.30 -11.67 11.14
CA LYS A 218 4.03 -11.44 9.71
C LYS A 218 2.57 -11.72 9.32
N ASP A 219 1.78 -12.24 10.26
CA ASP A 219 0.43 -12.78 10.10
C ASP A 219 -0.62 -12.01 10.91
N LEU A 220 -0.30 -10.78 11.35
CA LEU A 220 -1.28 -9.89 11.97
C LEU A 220 -2.37 -9.50 10.96
N PRO A 221 -3.66 -9.46 11.36
CA PRO A 221 -4.74 -9.09 10.47
C PRO A 221 -4.63 -7.63 10.02
N ALA A 222 -5.11 -7.35 8.81
CA ALA A 222 -5.22 -5.98 8.32
C ALA A 222 -6.18 -5.17 9.18
N LEU A 223 -5.81 -3.92 9.45
CA LEU A 223 -6.60 -2.94 10.20
C LEU A 223 -7.78 -2.48 9.35
N PRO A 224 -8.99 -2.36 9.91
CA PRO A 224 -10.13 -1.77 9.19
C PRO A 224 -9.79 -0.37 8.68
N ALA A 225 -10.28 -0.02 7.49
CA ALA A 225 -9.92 1.23 6.83
C ALA A 225 -10.44 2.46 7.59
N GLU A 226 -11.53 2.31 8.33
CA GLU A 226 -12.13 3.33 9.18
C GLU A 226 -11.51 3.44 10.57
N ALA A 227 -10.63 2.51 11.00
CA ALA A 227 -10.08 2.51 12.34
C ALA A 227 -9.00 3.60 12.52
N PRO A 228 -9.24 4.68 13.29
CA PRO A 228 -8.26 5.75 13.46
C PRO A 228 -7.12 5.39 14.42
N HIS A 229 -7.27 4.33 15.21
CA HIS A 229 -6.26 3.90 16.19
C HIS A 229 -6.14 2.38 16.25
N ALA A 230 -4.90 1.92 16.40
CA ALA A 230 -4.57 0.53 16.69
C ALA A 230 -3.70 0.42 17.95
N ARG A 231 -3.69 -0.77 18.55
CA ARG A 231 -2.87 -1.11 19.71
C ARG A 231 -2.28 -2.50 19.57
N LEU A 232 -0.98 -2.59 19.77
CA LEU A 232 -0.27 -3.86 19.98
C LEU A 232 -0.03 -4.05 21.48
N VAL A 233 -0.28 -5.27 21.97
CA VAL A 233 0.07 -5.69 23.34
C VAL A 233 1.02 -6.86 23.25
N PHE A 234 2.22 -6.69 23.81
CA PHE A 234 3.30 -7.67 23.81
C PHE A 234 3.36 -8.33 25.18
N ALA A 235 3.22 -9.65 25.25
CA ALA A 235 3.35 -10.42 26.49
C ALA A 235 4.85 -10.68 26.78
N THR A 236 5.52 -9.72 27.41
CA THR A 236 6.98 -9.68 27.57
C THR A 236 7.51 -10.47 28.77
N GLU A 237 6.64 -10.88 29.70
CA GLU A 237 7.00 -11.69 30.87
C GLU A 237 7.85 -12.94 30.52
N PRO A 238 7.53 -13.75 29.49
CA PRO A 238 8.32 -14.94 29.13
C PRO A 238 9.74 -14.62 28.64
N CYS A 239 10.02 -13.36 28.27
CA CYS A 239 11.34 -12.94 27.77
C CYS A 239 12.35 -12.67 28.90
N GLY A 240 11.95 -12.80 30.17
CA GLY A 240 12.80 -12.43 31.30
C GLY A 240 12.83 -10.92 31.58
N ALA A 241 12.00 -10.13 30.89
CA ALA A 241 11.78 -8.71 31.16
C ALA A 241 10.76 -8.53 32.31
N GLY A 242 10.96 -9.19 33.45
CA GLY A 242 9.97 -9.27 34.53
C GLY A 242 9.52 -7.92 35.13
N PHE A 243 10.27 -6.83 34.89
CA PHE A 243 9.83 -5.47 35.25
C PHE A 243 8.69 -4.97 34.36
N PHE A 244 8.62 -5.42 33.11
CA PHE A 244 7.52 -5.17 32.18
C PHE A 244 6.84 -6.50 31.85
N PRO A 245 5.83 -6.93 32.62
CA PRO A 245 5.11 -8.18 32.32
C PRO A 245 4.38 -8.12 30.97
N GLU A 246 3.93 -6.92 30.59
CA GLU A 246 3.40 -6.61 29.27
C GLU A 246 3.80 -5.20 28.83
N VAL A 247 3.82 -4.97 27.52
CA VAL A 247 4.00 -3.65 26.92
C VAL A 247 2.85 -3.38 25.96
N ALA A 248 2.13 -2.27 26.14
CA ALA A 248 1.04 -1.85 25.26
C ALA A 248 1.43 -0.58 24.48
N VAL A 249 1.33 -0.65 23.16
CA VAL A 249 1.69 0.44 22.24
C VAL A 249 0.47 0.81 21.41
N ALA A 250 -0.10 1.97 21.69
CA ALA A 250 -1.21 2.53 20.92
C ALA A 250 -0.70 3.60 19.94
N PHE A 251 -1.21 3.60 18.71
CA PHE A 251 -0.79 4.52 17.65
C PHE A 251 -1.95 4.91 16.73
N ALA A 252 -1.80 6.06 16.08
CA ALA A 252 -2.76 6.56 15.09
C ALA A 252 -2.55 5.88 13.73
N VAL A 253 -3.66 5.58 13.07
CA VAL A 253 -3.70 4.83 11.81
C VAL A 253 -4.29 5.71 10.72
N ALA A 254 -3.63 5.74 9.58
CA ALA A 254 -4.11 6.31 8.34
C ALA A 254 -4.44 5.16 7.38
N PRO A 255 -5.54 5.24 6.62
CA PRO A 255 -5.96 4.19 5.70
C PRO A 255 -4.88 3.87 4.65
N GLY A 256 -4.76 2.60 4.25
CA GLY A 256 -3.85 2.16 3.19
C GLY A 256 -2.35 2.24 3.49
N GLU A 257 -1.95 2.62 4.71
CA GLU A 257 -0.55 2.68 5.14
C GLU A 257 -0.04 1.34 5.70
N HIS A 258 1.27 1.12 5.62
CA HIS A 258 1.95 0.06 6.37
C HIS A 258 2.59 0.64 7.63
N TYR A 259 2.35 -0.02 8.76
CA TYR A 259 2.91 0.35 10.06
C TYR A 259 3.87 -0.72 10.54
N HIS A 260 5.18 -0.46 10.47
CA HIS A 260 6.16 -1.27 11.19
C HIS A 260 6.35 -0.69 12.60
N VAL A 261 5.87 -1.39 13.64
CA VAL A 261 5.94 -0.92 15.04
C VAL A 261 6.76 -1.90 15.88
N PRO A 262 8.10 -1.79 15.88
CA PRO A 262 8.96 -2.69 16.62
C PRO A 262 9.06 -2.34 18.11
N LEU A 263 9.45 -3.35 18.89
CA LEU A 263 9.76 -3.24 20.31
C LEU A 263 11.23 -3.61 20.56
N LEU A 264 12.02 -2.62 20.97
CA LEU A 264 13.37 -2.85 21.49
C LEU A 264 13.28 -2.99 23.00
N LEU A 265 13.53 -4.20 23.50
CA LEU A 265 13.31 -4.55 24.90
C LEU A 265 14.65 -4.72 25.62
N SER A 266 14.71 -4.24 26.86
CA SER A 266 15.76 -4.55 27.84
C SER A 266 15.10 -4.81 29.20
N PRO A 267 15.82 -5.36 30.19
CA PRO A 267 15.23 -5.70 31.49
C PRO A 267 14.53 -4.53 32.21
N PHE A 268 14.99 -3.29 32.01
CA PHE A 268 14.49 -2.10 32.75
C PHE A 268 14.17 -0.90 31.85
N GLY A 269 14.22 -1.08 30.53
CA GLY A 269 13.74 -0.09 29.58
C GLY A 269 13.26 -0.73 28.29
N PHE A 270 12.40 -0.04 27.57
CA PHE A 270 12.05 -0.39 26.21
C PHE A 270 11.93 0.87 25.36
N SER A 271 12.06 0.71 24.06
CA SER A 271 11.75 1.77 23.10
C SER A 271 10.95 1.22 21.93
N VAL A 272 10.15 2.10 21.35
CA VAL A 272 9.30 1.85 20.20
C VAL A 272 9.43 3.02 19.24
N TYR A 273 9.30 2.77 17.96
CA TYR A 273 9.34 3.80 16.93
C TYR A 273 8.45 3.42 15.74
N ARG A 274 8.18 4.35 14.83
CA ARG A 274 7.54 4.05 13.54
C ARG A 274 8.63 3.71 12.53
N GLY A 275 8.72 2.44 12.14
CA GLY A 275 9.53 2.00 11.01
C GLY A 275 8.83 2.24 9.67
N SER A 276 9.61 2.19 8.59
CA SER A 276 9.17 2.22 7.19
C SER A 276 8.96 0.82 6.63
#